data_AF-A0A353UH30-F1
#
_entry.id   AF-A0A353UH30-F1
#
_cell.length_a   1.000
_cell.length_b   1.000
_cell.length_c   1.000
_cell.angle_alpha   90.00
_cell.angle_beta   90.00
_cell.angle_gamma   90.00
#
_symmetry.space_group_name_H-M   'P 1'
#
loop_
_entity.id
_entity.type
_entity.pdbx_description
1 polymer ?
#
loop_
_entity_poly.entity_id
_entity_poly.type
_entity_poly.pdbx_seq_one_letter_code
_entity_poly.pdbx_strand_id
1 'polypeptide(L)'
;MPERAPSKKEKIKRPVELSGKLLHTLREWQKLEDATIKFSEELMEKTDNKLIRMTMEMIKHDSQKHKVMQQMLIDSLTKEAFILSPDDLALLSSGLNKHLAAEAKSLELADEALKNSELFVTRYILSYLIADEQKHHKLLSNLNELKRATVFVT
;
A
#
# COMPACT_ATOMS: atom_id res chain seq x y z
N MET A 1 57.90 23.14 -0.04
CA MET A 1 56.58 22.61 0.34
C MET A 1 56.36 21.32 -0.41
N PRO A 2 56.14 20.16 0.23
CA PRO A 2 55.77 18.94 -0.49
C PRO A 2 54.28 18.60 -0.34
N GLU A 3 53.70 18.30 -1.50
CA GLU A 3 52.46 17.58 -1.83
C GLU A 3 51.59 17.01 -0.71
N ARG A 4 50.31 17.43 -0.73
CA ARG A 4 49.21 16.74 -0.04
C ARG A 4 48.90 15.41 -0.74
N ALA A 5 48.90 14.34 0.05
CA ALA A 5 48.50 12.98 -0.31
C ALA A 5 47.05 12.89 -0.86
N PRO A 6 46.72 11.85 -1.65
CA PRO A 6 45.44 11.76 -2.34
C PRO A 6 44.26 11.52 -1.38
N SER A 7 43.15 12.18 -1.69
CA SER A 7 41.84 12.08 -1.05
C SER A 7 41.36 10.62 -0.94
N LYS A 8 40.95 10.21 0.28
CA LYS A 8 40.28 8.93 0.54
C LYS A 8 39.00 8.87 -0.30
N LYS A 9 38.93 7.93 -1.25
CA LYS A 9 37.67 7.57 -1.94
C LYS A 9 36.63 7.18 -0.88
N GLU A 10 35.61 8.01 -0.67
CA GLU A 10 34.43 7.63 0.11
C GLU A 10 33.81 6.38 -0.54
N LYS A 11 33.71 5.29 0.23
CA LYS A 11 33.01 4.10 -0.22
C LYS A 11 31.53 4.45 -0.32
N ILE A 12 31.00 4.53 -1.53
CA ILE A 12 29.56 4.64 -1.79
C ILE A 12 28.87 3.49 -1.05
N LYS A 13 28.11 3.82 -0.01
CA LYS A 13 27.35 2.85 0.78
C LYS A 13 26.23 2.32 -0.11
N ARG A 14 26.26 1.04 -0.45
CA ARG A 14 25.16 0.41 -1.18
C ARG A 14 23.87 0.55 -0.36
N PRO A 15 22.73 0.86 -0.99
CA PRO A 15 21.42 0.86 -0.33
C PRO A 15 21.21 -0.46 0.44
N VAL A 16 20.66 -0.37 1.65
CA VAL A 16 20.39 -1.56 2.50
C VAL A 16 19.39 -2.48 1.81
N GLU A 17 18.58 -1.93 0.93
CA GLU A 17 17.59 -2.56 0.08
C GLU A 17 18.21 -3.58 -0.89
N LEU A 18 19.48 -3.41 -1.27
CA LEU A 18 20.24 -4.36 -2.09
C LEU A 18 20.86 -5.49 -1.25
N SER A 19 20.62 -5.54 0.06
CA SER A 19 21.06 -6.65 0.90
C SER A 19 20.17 -7.87 0.67
N GLY A 20 20.76 -9.06 0.65
CA GLY A 20 20.01 -10.33 0.60
C GLY A 20 19.04 -10.49 1.78
N LYS A 21 19.24 -9.74 2.87
CA LYS A 21 18.36 -9.75 4.04
C LYS A 21 16.98 -9.17 3.74
N LEU A 22 16.88 -8.05 3.01
CA LEU A 22 15.57 -7.49 2.66
C LEU A 22 14.78 -8.46 1.78
N LEU A 23 15.41 -9.01 0.75
CA LEU A 23 14.78 -9.98 -0.15
C LEU A 23 14.30 -11.22 0.61
N HIS A 24 15.11 -11.73 1.55
CA HIS A 24 14.70 -12.84 2.40
C HIS A 24 13.48 -12.47 3.25
N THR A 25 13.51 -11.32 3.93
CA THR A 25 12.38 -10.85 4.74
C THR A 25 11.09 -10.72 3.93
N LEU A 26 11.14 -10.13 2.73
CA LEU A 26 9.97 -9.98 1.86
C LEU A 26 9.37 -11.33 1.46
N ARG A 27 10.22 -12.33 1.19
CA ARG A 27 9.77 -13.69 0.84
C ARG A 27 9.16 -14.44 2.03
N GLU A 28 9.75 -14.31 3.22
CA GLU A 28 9.15 -14.90 4.43
C GLU A 28 7.81 -14.23 4.77
N TRP A 29 7.70 -12.91 4.55
CA TRP A 29 6.43 -12.20 4.73
C TRP A 29 5.36 -12.69 3.74
N GLN A 30 5.68 -12.90 2.46
CA GLN A 30 4.72 -13.47 1.49
C GLN A 30 4.17 -14.83 1.93
N LYS A 31 4.99 -15.68 2.57
CA LYS A 31 4.52 -16.97 3.11
C LYS A 31 3.54 -16.80 4.27
N LEU A 32 3.73 -15.77 5.11
CA LEU A 32 2.77 -15.43 6.16
C LEU A 32 1.45 -14.93 5.57
N GLU A 33 1.50 -14.14 4.50
CA GLU A 33 0.28 -13.72 3.79
C GLU A 33 -0.47 -14.92 3.19
N ASP A 34 0.25 -15.93 2.64
CA ASP A 34 -0.36 -17.19 2.18
C ASP A 34 -1.03 -17.97 3.31
N ALA A 35 -0.38 -18.03 4.48
CA ALA A 35 -0.97 -18.66 5.66
C ALA A 35 -2.24 -17.94 6.13
N THR A 36 -2.25 -16.60 6.10
CA THR A 36 -3.43 -15.80 6.43
C THR A 36 -4.57 -16.04 5.46
N ILE A 37 -4.30 -16.04 4.15
CA ILE A 37 -5.32 -16.33 3.11
C ILE A 37 -5.97 -17.70 3.37
N LYS A 38 -5.14 -18.73 3.55
CA LYS A 38 -5.63 -20.09 3.81
C LYS A 38 -6.45 -20.17 5.11
N PHE A 39 -5.97 -19.54 6.18
CA PHE A 39 -6.69 -19.50 7.45
C PHE A 39 -8.06 -18.83 7.31
N SER A 40 -8.14 -17.70 6.60
CA SER A 40 -9.39 -16.99 6.33
C SER A 40 -10.35 -17.87 5.54
N GLU A 41 -9.89 -18.58 4.51
CA GLU A 41 -10.70 -19.51 3.73
C GLU A 41 -11.25 -20.65 4.59
N GLU A 42 -10.39 -21.32 5.35
CA GLU A 42 -10.80 -22.41 6.24
C GLU A 42 -11.81 -21.95 7.31
N LEU A 43 -11.68 -20.72 7.84
CA LEU A 43 -12.62 -20.22 8.83
C LEU A 43 -13.98 -19.90 8.20
N MET A 44 -14.00 -19.38 6.97
CA MET A 44 -15.24 -19.11 6.23
C MET A 44 -16.02 -20.38 5.87
N GLU A 45 -15.35 -21.52 5.73
CA GLU A 45 -15.99 -22.83 5.52
C GLU A 45 -16.63 -23.39 6.81
N LYS A 46 -16.12 -22.99 7.97
CA LYS A 46 -16.54 -23.52 9.29
C LYS A 46 -17.68 -22.73 9.94
N THR A 47 -18.15 -21.65 9.33
CA THR A 47 -19.17 -20.77 9.93
C THR A 47 -20.11 -20.18 8.89
N ASP A 48 -21.40 -20.15 9.22
CA ASP A 48 -22.43 -19.43 8.45
C ASP A 48 -22.64 -17.99 8.94
N ASN A 49 -21.93 -17.57 10.00
CA ASN A 49 -22.09 -16.23 10.55
C ASN A 49 -21.58 -15.18 9.55
N LYS A 50 -22.50 -14.38 9.00
CA LYS A 50 -22.20 -13.39 7.96
C LYS A 50 -21.15 -12.36 8.36
N LEU A 51 -21.13 -11.93 9.63
CA LEU A 51 -20.14 -10.97 10.12
C LEU A 51 -18.74 -11.58 10.09
N ILE A 52 -18.59 -12.81 10.61
CA ILE A 52 -17.30 -13.51 10.61
C ILE A 52 -16.83 -13.76 9.18
N ARG A 53 -17.71 -14.22 8.29
CA ARG A 53 -17.35 -14.47 6.89
C ARG A 53 -16.91 -13.20 6.18
N MET A 54 -17.66 -12.09 6.33
CA MET A 54 -17.28 -10.79 5.78
C MET A 54 -15.91 -10.33 6.30
N THR A 55 -15.65 -10.44 7.61
CA THR A 55 -14.35 -10.05 8.18
C THR A 55 -13.21 -10.92 7.64
N MET A 56 -13.41 -12.23 7.49
CA MET A 56 -12.38 -13.11 6.92
C MET A 56 -12.12 -12.83 5.45
N GLU A 57 -13.17 -12.53 4.68
CA GLU A 57 -13.04 -12.14 3.27
C GLU A 57 -12.24 -10.84 3.13
N MET A 58 -12.48 -9.83 3.98
CA MET A 58 -11.71 -8.60 4.00
C MET A 58 -10.22 -8.85 4.31
N ILE A 59 -9.93 -9.65 5.34
CA ILE A 59 -8.55 -10.00 5.71
C ILE A 59 -7.84 -10.74 4.57
N LYS A 60 -8.53 -11.69 3.93
CA LYS A 60 -8.01 -12.40 2.75
C LYS A 60 -7.65 -11.43 1.63
N HIS A 61 -8.55 -10.51 1.28
CA HIS A 61 -8.28 -9.50 0.24
C HIS A 61 -7.10 -8.60 0.59
N ASP A 62 -6.97 -8.20 1.85
CA ASP A 62 -5.82 -7.43 2.33
C ASP A 62 -4.50 -8.19 2.19
N SER A 63 -4.46 -9.46 2.59
CA SER A 63 -3.28 -10.30 2.41
C SER A 63 -2.92 -10.51 0.94
N GLN A 64 -3.90 -10.69 0.06
CA GLN A 64 -3.67 -10.78 -1.39
C GLN A 64 -3.05 -9.49 -1.93
N LYS A 65 -3.60 -8.33 -1.55
CA LYS A 65 -3.04 -7.02 -1.89
C LYS A 65 -1.60 -6.87 -1.38
N HIS A 66 -1.32 -7.25 -0.14
CA HIS A 66 0.03 -7.18 0.43
C HIS A 66 1.02 -8.02 -0.36
N LYS A 67 0.65 -9.24 -0.77
CA LYS A 67 1.51 -10.08 -1.62
C LYS A 67 1.86 -9.41 -2.94
N VAL A 68 0.89 -8.76 -3.58
CA VAL A 68 1.11 -8.01 -4.83
C VAL A 68 2.14 -6.89 -4.59
N MET A 69 1.97 -6.11 -3.52
CA MET A 69 2.91 -5.04 -3.16
C MET A 69 4.32 -5.58 -2.85
N GLN A 70 4.41 -6.67 -2.08
CA GLN A 70 5.69 -7.31 -1.75
C GLN A 70 6.37 -7.87 -3.00
N GLN A 71 5.60 -8.48 -3.91
CA GLN A 71 6.14 -9.02 -5.16
C GLN A 71 6.68 -7.91 -6.05
N MET A 72 5.96 -6.79 -6.14
CA MET A 72 6.40 -5.61 -6.87
C MET A 72 7.75 -5.10 -6.36
N LEU A 73 7.95 -5.05 -5.03
CA LEU A 73 9.23 -4.69 -4.43
C LEU A 73 10.33 -5.71 -4.76
N ILE A 74 10.05 -7.01 -4.66
CA ILE A 74 11.00 -8.08 -5.02
C ILE A 74 11.44 -7.96 -6.47
N ASP A 75 10.48 -7.78 -7.38
CA ASP A 75 10.74 -7.65 -8.80
C ASP A 75 11.55 -6.38 -9.09
N SER A 76 11.28 -5.29 -8.36
CA SER A 76 12.05 -4.05 -8.47
C SER A 76 13.54 -4.20 -8.15
N LEU A 77 13.87 -5.13 -7.25
CA LEU A 77 15.22 -5.37 -6.75
C LEU A 77 15.96 -6.45 -7.53
N THR A 78 15.23 -7.33 -8.21
CA THR A 78 15.79 -8.56 -8.81
C THR A 78 15.63 -8.65 -10.32
N LYS A 79 14.71 -7.89 -10.92
CA LYS A 79 14.38 -7.93 -12.34
C LYS A 79 14.55 -6.58 -13.02
N GLU A 80 13.74 -5.58 -12.65
CA GLU A 80 13.69 -4.28 -13.32
C GLU A 80 13.41 -3.16 -12.33
N ALA A 81 14.11 -2.04 -12.40
CA ALA A 81 13.88 -0.94 -11.47
C ALA A 81 12.48 -0.32 -11.64
N PHE A 82 11.94 0.30 -10.58
CA PHE A 82 10.75 1.13 -10.70
C PHE A 82 11.01 2.32 -11.62
N ILE A 83 10.27 2.39 -12.71
CA ILE A 83 10.31 3.51 -13.66
C ILE A 83 8.90 4.08 -13.73
N LEU A 84 8.77 5.39 -13.52
CA LEU A 84 7.53 6.14 -13.70
C LEU A 84 7.76 7.14 -14.83
N SER A 85 7.19 6.87 -16.01
CA SER A 85 7.41 7.70 -17.18
C SER A 85 6.55 8.98 -17.15
N PRO A 86 6.90 10.01 -17.94
CA PRO A 86 6.05 11.18 -18.10
C PRO A 86 4.62 10.84 -18.59
N ASP A 87 4.47 9.82 -19.44
CA ASP A 87 3.17 9.38 -19.94
C ASP A 87 2.34 8.73 -18.82
N ASP A 88 2.98 7.93 -17.94
CA ASP A 88 2.32 7.37 -16.76
C ASP A 88 1.84 8.48 -15.82
N LEU A 89 2.66 9.52 -15.62
CA LEU A 89 2.29 10.70 -14.82
C LEU A 89 1.11 11.48 -15.44
N ALA A 90 1.07 11.58 -16.77
CA ALA A 90 -0.02 12.23 -17.48
C ALA A 90 -1.33 11.44 -17.33
N LEU A 91 -1.29 10.12 -17.46
CA LEU A 91 -2.44 9.23 -17.24
C LEU A 91 -2.98 9.36 -15.81
N LEU A 92 -2.08 9.30 -14.81
CA LEU A 92 -2.42 9.47 -13.40
C LEU A 92 -3.17 10.79 -13.15
N SER A 93 -2.73 11.87 -13.78
CA SER A 93 -3.29 13.22 -13.57
C SER A 93 -4.78 13.32 -13.86
N SER A 94 -5.26 12.66 -14.92
CA SER A 94 -6.65 12.77 -15.39
C SER A 94 -7.66 12.03 -14.50
N GLY A 95 -7.23 10.89 -13.93
CA GLY A 95 -8.05 10.08 -13.02
C GLY A 95 -7.95 10.52 -11.56
N LEU A 96 -6.79 10.99 -11.12
CA LEU A 96 -6.50 11.23 -9.71
C LEU A 96 -7.39 12.30 -9.09
N ASN A 97 -7.65 13.40 -9.80
CA ASN A 97 -8.53 14.46 -9.30
C ASN A 97 -9.98 13.97 -9.14
N LYS A 98 -10.46 13.13 -10.07
CA LYS A 98 -11.81 12.54 -9.98
C LYS A 98 -11.92 11.58 -8.80
N HIS A 99 -10.90 10.75 -8.60
CA HIS A 99 -10.86 9.84 -7.45
C HIS A 99 -10.78 10.61 -6.13
N LEU A 100 -9.92 11.62 -5.98
CA LEU A 100 -9.85 12.41 -4.75
C LEU A 100 -11.20 13.05 -4.38
N ALA A 101 -11.96 13.52 -5.36
CA ALA A 101 -13.31 14.03 -5.14
C ALA A 101 -14.30 12.93 -4.74
N ALA A 102 -14.20 11.74 -5.34
CA ALA A 102 -15.02 10.58 -4.97
C ALA A 102 -14.72 10.13 -3.53
N GLU A 103 -13.45 10.00 -3.15
CA GLU A 103 -13.03 9.63 -1.79
C GLU A 103 -13.51 10.63 -0.73
N ALA A 104 -13.40 11.93 -1.02
CA ALA A 104 -13.93 12.97 -0.14
C ALA A 104 -15.44 12.80 0.07
N LYS A 105 -16.19 12.50 -1.00
CA LYS A 105 -17.63 12.27 -0.90
C LYS A 105 -17.96 10.99 -0.13
N SER A 106 -17.20 9.91 -0.34
CA SER A 106 -17.36 8.66 0.43
C SER A 106 -17.16 8.90 1.93
N LEU A 107 -16.15 9.69 2.32
CA LEU A 107 -15.90 10.04 3.72
C LEU A 107 -17.05 10.84 4.35
N GLU A 108 -17.62 11.82 3.62
CA GLU A 108 -18.82 12.56 4.08
C GLU A 108 -19.99 11.61 4.35
N LEU A 109 -20.28 10.71 3.39
CA LEU A 109 -21.37 9.75 3.51
C LEU A 109 -21.13 8.75 4.66
N ALA A 110 -19.90 8.31 4.84
CA ALA A 110 -19.54 7.37 5.90
C ALA A 110 -19.64 8.01 7.30
N ASP A 111 -19.24 9.28 7.44
CA ASP A 111 -19.40 10.05 8.68
C ASP A 111 -20.88 10.31 9.00
N GLU A 112 -21.68 10.66 8.00
CA GLU A 112 -23.13 10.81 8.14
C GLU A 112 -23.79 9.48 8.56
N ALA A 113 -23.42 8.36 7.93
CA ALA A 113 -23.91 7.04 8.31
C ALA A 113 -23.52 6.67 9.75
N LEU A 114 -22.31 7.01 10.18
CA LEU A 114 -21.84 6.74 11.54
C LEU A 114 -22.57 7.58 12.59
N LYS A 115 -22.87 8.86 12.29
CA LYS A 115 -23.68 9.73 13.16
C LYS A 115 -25.11 9.23 13.32
N ASN A 116 -25.68 8.66 12.26
CA ASN A 116 -27.05 8.12 12.25
C ASN A 116 -27.13 6.65 12.69
N SER A 117 -26.11 6.12 13.36
CA SER A 117 -26.04 4.71 13.78
C SER A 117 -25.74 4.58 15.27
N GLU A 118 -26.56 3.82 15.99
CA GLU A 118 -26.36 3.51 17.41
C GLU A 118 -25.91 2.07 17.66
N LEU A 119 -26.30 1.13 16.79
CA LEU A 119 -26.00 -0.29 16.97
C LEU A 119 -24.50 -0.56 16.87
N PHE A 120 -23.96 -1.28 17.86
CA PHE A 120 -22.53 -1.60 17.94
C PHE A 120 -21.99 -2.23 16.65
N VAL A 121 -22.66 -3.26 16.12
CA VAL A 121 -22.20 -3.98 14.92
C VAL A 121 -22.18 -3.06 13.68
N THR A 122 -23.17 -2.20 13.52
CA THR A 122 -23.21 -1.24 12.41
C THR A 122 -22.07 -0.23 12.51
N ARG A 123 -21.87 0.35 13.71
CA ARG A 123 -20.77 1.29 13.97
C ARG A 123 -19.39 0.64 13.79
N TYR A 124 -19.28 -0.62 14.20
CA TYR A 124 -18.08 -1.43 13.99
C TYR A 124 -17.75 -1.55 12.50
N ILE A 125 -18.70 -1.95 11.66
CA ILE A 125 -18.49 -2.06 10.20
C ILE A 125 -18.16 -0.71 9.57
N LEU A 126 -18.91 0.34 9.92
CA LEU A 126 -18.69 1.70 9.42
C LEU A 126 -17.28 2.21 9.76
N SER A 127 -16.73 1.85 10.92
CA SER A 127 -15.37 2.24 11.30
C SER A 127 -14.29 1.67 10.36
N TYR A 128 -14.48 0.45 9.83
CA TYR A 128 -13.56 -0.12 8.84
C TYR A 128 -13.68 0.55 7.49
N LEU A 129 -14.91 0.82 7.02
CA LEU A 129 -15.12 1.54 5.76
C LEU A 129 -14.46 2.93 5.81
N ILE A 130 -14.65 3.69 6.89
CA ILE A 130 -14.01 5.00 7.07
C ILE A 130 -12.48 4.87 7.03
N ALA A 131 -11.92 3.87 7.70
CA ALA A 131 -10.47 3.65 7.71
C ALA A 131 -9.92 3.33 6.31
N ASP A 132 -10.65 2.57 5.51
CA ASP A 132 -10.25 2.26 4.12
C ASP A 132 -10.32 3.48 3.21
N GLU A 133 -11.38 4.30 3.27
CA GLU A 133 -11.45 5.52 2.45
C GLU A 133 -10.38 6.55 2.85
N GLN A 134 -10.06 6.65 4.16
CA GLN A 134 -8.94 7.46 4.62
C GLN A 134 -7.60 6.96 4.07
N LYS A 135 -7.41 5.64 4.02
CA LYS A 135 -6.23 4.99 3.44
C LYS A 135 -6.12 5.24 1.94
N HIS A 136 -7.23 5.10 1.19
CA HIS A 136 -7.29 5.39 -0.24
C HIS A 136 -6.94 6.85 -0.53
N HIS A 137 -7.59 7.77 0.17
CA HIS A 137 -7.34 9.20 0.02
C HIS A 137 -5.87 9.56 0.26
N LYS A 138 -5.26 8.99 1.31
CA LYS A 138 -3.85 9.19 1.63
C LYS A 138 -2.92 8.62 0.55
N LEU A 139 -3.20 7.40 0.07
CA LEU A 139 -2.38 6.77 -0.97
C LEU A 139 -2.37 7.60 -2.26
N LEU A 140 -3.55 8.06 -2.69
CA LEU A 140 -3.72 8.88 -3.89
C LEU A 140 -3.09 10.27 -3.73
N SER A 141 -3.20 10.86 -2.53
CA SER A 141 -2.53 12.14 -2.24
C SER A 141 -1.01 12.02 -2.32
N ASN A 142 -0.43 10.97 -1.74
CA ASN A 142 1.01 10.70 -1.86
C ASN A 142 1.45 10.50 -3.32
N LEU A 143 0.62 9.83 -4.13
CA LEU A 143 0.90 9.65 -5.55
C LEU A 143 0.85 11.00 -6.32
N ASN A 144 -0.04 11.90 -5.93
CA ASN A 144 -0.09 13.26 -6.47
C ASN A 144 1.16 14.07 -6.11
N GLU A 145 1.68 13.89 -4.89
CA GLU A 145 2.91 14.54 -4.44
C GLU A 145 4.14 14.02 -5.20
N LEU A 146 4.23 12.71 -5.43
CA LEU A 146 5.29 12.12 -6.26
C LEU A 146 5.29 12.73 -7.66
N LYS A 147 4.12 12.86 -8.28
CA LYS A 147 3.98 13.56 -9.56
C LYS A 147 4.58 14.97 -9.50
N ARG A 148 4.25 15.76 -8.46
CA ARG A 148 4.77 17.13 -8.32
C ARG A 148 6.29 17.13 -8.20
N ALA A 149 6.85 16.25 -7.35
CA ALA A 149 8.29 16.17 -7.13
C ALA A 149 9.07 15.86 -8.42
N THR A 150 8.58 14.92 -9.26
CA THR A 150 9.26 14.55 -10.51
C THR A 150 9.30 15.69 -11.53
N VAL A 151 8.28 16.56 -11.56
CA VAL A 151 8.22 17.73 -12.48
C VAL A 151 9.27 18.79 -12.12
N PHE A 152 9.78 18.84 -10.88
CA PHE A 152 10.79 19.82 -10.45
C PHE A 152 12.23 19.31 -10.57
N VAL A 153 12.46 18.04 -10.94
CA VAL A 153 13.80 17.41 -10.99
C VAL A 153 14.29 17.21 -12.45
N THR A 154 13.47 17.54 -13.45
CA THR A 154 13.85 17.59 -14.88
C THR A 154 13.97 19.02 -15.36
#